data_AF-A0A959GRR2-F1
#
_entry.id   AF-A0A959GRR2-F1
#
_cell.length_a   1.000
_cell.length_b   1.000
_cell.length_c   1.000
_cell.angle_alpha   90.00
_cell.angle_beta   90.00
_cell.angle_gamma   90.00
#
_symmetry.space_group_name_H-M   'P 1'
#
loop_
_entity.id
_entity.type
_entity.pdbx_description
1 polymer ?
#
loop_
_entity_poly.entity_id
_entity_poly.type
_entity_poly.pdbx_seq_one_letter_code
_entity_poly.pdbx_strand_id
1 'polypeptide(L)'
;KAYRRLQLTPFFERAISDGHTLLQKRGYFDSESLHLHYRLEDAYYDYVASHKRQEVTNLQEASDRLSHYFIATKLKQACLAHSRNITNQESYRIGMLPAVLEEIAGHPALLQVPAIAVYYSCFRAVVEGGNEADFQELRQVMDQYQSGFPNSEMRDIYLLAINYCIRRANTGEEPFVSETLALYRQSLDRGYLLEDGVIPESTFGNIISLALRLKEYSWAEDFTEHFHPRLPPAFRQPLYLLSIGKLRYAQQKPTAALRALAKVEAKAPFLYLGAKILQVKIFYEAGETDALESLLASLQAYLRRQKKLGYRRAHYQLFITFSRRLMHLAPYDENGRKALQNDIHATMGFQEQEWFLQQLR
;
A
#
# COMPACT_ATOMS: atom_id res chain seq x y z
N LYS A 1 39.43 10.02 9.11
CA LYS A 1 40.03 11.12 8.29
C LYS A 1 40.90 12.09 9.10
N ALA A 2 40.47 12.59 10.27
CA ALA A 2 41.29 13.48 11.11
C ALA A 2 42.61 12.83 11.58
N TYR A 3 42.57 11.63 12.16
CA TYR A 3 43.78 10.89 12.59
C TYR A 3 44.80 10.68 11.46
N ARG A 4 44.33 10.38 10.24
CA ARG A 4 45.20 10.28 9.05
C ARG A 4 45.95 11.58 8.76
N ARG A 5 45.25 12.73 8.79
CA ARG A 5 45.88 14.05 8.54
C ARG A 5 46.93 14.40 9.59
N LEU A 6 46.73 13.96 10.82
CA LEU A 6 47.64 14.14 11.94
C LEU A 6 48.71 13.03 12.04
N GLN A 7 48.77 12.10 11.08
CA GLN A 7 49.68 10.95 11.06
C GLN A 7 49.60 10.06 12.31
N LEU A 8 48.42 10.00 12.93
CA LEU A 8 48.13 9.20 14.12
C LEU A 8 47.67 7.78 13.73
N THR A 9 48.60 6.97 13.20
CA THR A 9 48.34 5.62 12.65
C THR A 9 47.56 4.68 13.57
N PRO A 10 47.97 4.44 14.83
CA PRO A 10 47.26 3.48 15.70
C PRO A 10 45.81 3.88 15.97
N PHE A 11 45.55 5.19 16.06
CA PHE A 11 44.20 5.73 16.26
C PHE A 11 43.35 5.64 14.99
N PHE A 12 43.97 5.77 13.81
CA PHE A 12 43.29 5.58 12.54
C PHE A 12 42.86 4.12 12.35
N GLU A 13 43.78 3.17 12.52
CA GLU A 13 43.50 1.74 12.37
C GLU A 13 42.43 1.27 13.36
N ARG A 14 42.49 1.73 14.61
CA ARG A 14 41.44 1.50 15.60
C ARG A 14 40.10 2.08 15.18
N ALA A 15 40.06 3.32 14.67
CA ALA A 15 38.82 3.95 14.22
C ALA A 15 38.17 3.23 13.03
N ILE A 16 38.97 2.67 12.10
CA ILE A 16 38.45 1.84 11.01
C ILE A 16 37.85 0.55 11.56
N SER A 17 38.57 -0.16 12.44
CA SER A 17 38.09 -1.39 13.08
C SER A 17 36.80 -1.17 13.90
N ASP A 18 36.75 -0.10 14.70
CA ASP A 18 35.57 0.31 15.45
C ASP A 18 34.41 0.65 14.49
N GLY A 19 34.71 1.31 13.35
CA GLY A 19 33.74 1.59 12.29
C GLY A 19 33.09 0.34 11.72
N HIS A 20 33.88 -0.68 11.35
CA HIS A 20 33.34 -1.97 10.89
C HIS A 20 32.49 -2.65 11.96
N THR A 21 32.95 -2.62 13.21
CA THR A 21 32.20 -3.19 14.33
C THR A 21 30.87 -2.48 14.55
N LEU A 22 30.83 -1.15 14.43
CA LEU A 22 29.61 -0.35 14.53
C LEU A 22 28.63 -0.64 13.41
N LEU A 23 29.10 -0.79 12.17
CA LEU A 23 28.24 -1.15 11.03
C LEU A 23 27.67 -2.57 11.18
N GLN A 24 28.47 -3.54 11.62
CA GLN A 24 27.98 -4.88 11.91
C GLN A 24 26.92 -4.87 13.02
N LYS A 25 27.15 -4.10 14.09
CA LYS A 25 26.19 -3.95 15.21
C LYS A 25 24.91 -3.22 14.80
N ARG A 26 24.97 -2.31 13.82
CA ARG A 26 23.78 -1.64 13.26
C ARG A 26 22.82 -2.67 12.66
N GLY A 27 23.34 -3.75 12.10
CA GLY A 27 22.55 -4.86 11.56
C GLY A 27 21.68 -4.48 10.36
N TYR A 28 21.92 -3.32 9.77
CA TYR A 28 21.19 -2.85 8.60
C TYR A 28 21.98 -3.13 7.32
N PHE A 29 21.25 -3.47 6.26
CA PHE A 29 21.77 -3.76 4.93
C PHE A 29 21.18 -2.82 3.87
N ASP A 30 20.52 -1.74 4.31
CA ASP A 30 19.92 -0.69 3.48
C ASP A 30 20.97 0.07 2.64
N SER A 31 20.49 0.89 1.70
CA SER A 31 21.37 1.68 0.84
C SER A 31 22.35 2.56 1.62
N GLU A 32 21.92 3.12 2.77
CA GLU A 32 22.81 3.94 3.60
C GLU A 32 23.88 3.10 4.29
N SER A 33 23.59 1.88 4.72
CA SER A 33 24.62 0.99 5.26
C SER A 33 25.67 0.62 4.21
N LEU A 34 25.25 0.35 2.96
CA LEU A 34 26.18 0.14 1.84
C LEU A 34 27.06 1.38 1.58
N HIS A 35 26.47 2.58 1.64
CA HIS A 35 27.21 3.84 1.51
C HIS A 35 28.26 4.00 2.61
N LEU A 36 27.91 3.71 3.87
CA LEU A 36 28.85 3.80 4.99
C LEU A 36 29.99 2.78 4.87
N HIS A 37 29.71 1.55 4.42
CA HIS A 37 30.74 0.56 4.11
C HIS A 37 31.72 1.07 3.06
N TYR A 38 31.22 1.59 1.93
CA TYR A 38 32.06 2.21 0.92
C TYR A 38 32.94 3.32 1.50
N ARG A 39 32.38 4.21 2.34
CA ARG A 39 33.13 5.33 2.94
C ARG A 39 34.25 4.87 3.88
N LEU A 40 34.10 3.72 4.54
CA LEU A 40 35.18 3.14 5.36
C LEU A 40 36.29 2.59 4.48
N GLU A 41 35.94 1.82 3.45
CA GLU A 41 36.90 1.23 2.52
C GLU A 41 37.67 2.30 1.74
N ASP A 42 37.00 3.34 1.24
CA ASP A 42 37.61 4.50 0.59
C ASP A 42 38.59 5.23 1.53
N ALA A 43 38.20 5.40 2.80
CA ALA A 43 39.07 6.03 3.79
C ALA A 43 40.31 5.18 4.12
N TYR A 44 40.16 3.85 4.15
CA TYR A 44 41.25 2.91 4.37
C TYR A 44 42.20 2.85 3.16
N TYR A 45 41.65 2.85 1.93
CA TYR A 45 42.41 2.93 0.70
C TYR A 45 43.32 4.14 0.68
N ASP A 46 42.75 5.33 0.92
CA ASP A 46 43.51 6.57 1.02
C ASP A 46 44.67 6.47 2.02
N TYR A 47 44.46 5.78 3.15
CA TYR A 47 45.47 5.64 4.19
C TYR A 47 46.63 4.73 3.73
N VAL A 48 46.33 3.55 3.19
CA VAL A 48 47.34 2.63 2.67
C VAL A 48 48.12 3.29 1.52
N ALA A 49 47.41 3.90 0.56
CA ALA A 49 48.03 4.57 -0.58
C ALA A 49 48.94 5.75 -0.19
N SER A 50 48.65 6.43 0.93
CA SER A 50 49.45 7.59 1.37
C SER A 50 50.58 7.22 2.33
N HIS A 51 50.38 6.27 3.24
CA HIS A 51 51.30 5.97 4.35
C HIS A 51 51.99 4.60 4.24
N LYS A 52 51.44 3.66 3.44
CA LYS A 52 51.95 2.29 3.26
C LYS A 52 52.11 1.96 1.76
N ARG A 53 52.82 2.82 1.02
CA ARG A 53 52.91 2.81 -0.45
C ARG A 53 53.41 1.51 -1.10
N GLN A 54 54.06 0.64 -0.33
CA GLN A 54 54.57 -0.65 -0.80
C GLN A 54 53.59 -1.81 -0.51
N GLU A 55 52.53 -1.57 0.25
CA GLU A 55 51.50 -2.57 0.56
C GLU A 55 50.41 -2.60 -0.51
N VAL A 56 49.79 -3.78 -0.67
CA VAL A 56 48.61 -3.94 -1.50
C VAL A 56 47.45 -3.17 -0.87
N THR A 57 46.78 -2.35 -1.68
CA THR A 57 45.62 -1.56 -1.23
C THR A 57 44.33 -2.38 -1.28
N ASN A 58 43.28 -1.89 -0.62
CA ASN A 58 41.91 -2.42 -0.68
C ASN A 58 41.07 -1.80 -1.82
N LEU A 59 41.70 -1.33 -2.91
CA LEU A 59 40.98 -0.61 -3.98
C LEU A 59 39.82 -1.43 -4.58
N GLN A 60 40.00 -2.74 -4.75
CA GLN A 60 38.94 -3.62 -5.24
C GLN A 60 37.71 -3.62 -4.31
N GLU A 61 37.94 -3.77 -3.01
CA GLU A 61 36.86 -3.75 -2.02
C GLU A 61 36.13 -2.40 -2.00
N ALA A 62 36.87 -1.28 -2.06
CA ALA A 62 36.28 0.05 -2.15
C ALA A 62 35.42 0.21 -3.42
N SER A 63 35.90 -0.30 -4.57
CA SER A 63 35.18 -0.31 -5.83
C SER A 63 33.90 -1.15 -5.76
N ASP A 64 33.97 -2.36 -5.21
CA ASP A 64 32.83 -3.27 -5.11
C ASP A 64 31.75 -2.71 -4.17
N ARG A 65 32.15 -2.11 -3.05
CA ARG A 65 31.21 -1.43 -2.14
C ARG A 65 30.53 -0.23 -2.79
N LEU A 66 31.26 0.54 -3.61
CA LEU A 66 30.67 1.63 -4.39
C LEU A 66 29.63 1.10 -5.38
N SER A 67 29.96 0.03 -6.12
CA SER A 67 29.06 -0.62 -7.06
C SER A 67 27.79 -1.12 -6.38
N HIS A 68 27.91 -1.81 -5.24
CA HIS A 68 26.74 -2.27 -4.48
C HIS A 68 25.83 -1.12 -4.04
N TYR A 69 26.41 -0.06 -3.46
CA TYR A 69 25.65 1.13 -3.06
C TYR A 69 24.95 1.78 -4.25
N PHE A 70 25.66 1.95 -5.37
CA PHE A 70 25.13 2.57 -6.59
C PHE A 70 23.95 1.77 -7.15
N ILE A 71 24.12 0.45 -7.31
CA ILE A 71 23.09 -0.46 -7.83
C ILE A 71 21.84 -0.43 -6.96
N ALA A 72 21.99 -0.66 -5.64
CA ALA A 72 20.86 -0.66 -4.70
C ALA A 72 20.11 0.68 -4.72
N THR A 73 20.84 1.79 -4.74
CA THR A 73 20.24 3.13 -4.75
C THR A 73 19.51 3.43 -6.05
N LYS A 74 20.02 2.96 -7.20
CA LYS A 74 19.34 3.13 -8.49
C LYS A 74 18.04 2.35 -8.57
N LEU A 75 18.02 1.11 -8.09
CA LEU A 75 16.80 0.30 -8.01
C LEU A 75 15.79 0.92 -7.05
N LYS A 76 16.24 1.40 -5.87
CA LYS A 76 15.41 2.15 -4.91
C LYS A 76 14.77 3.37 -5.56
N GLN A 77 15.56 4.18 -6.27
CA GLN A 77 15.05 5.36 -6.98
C GLN A 77 14.02 4.99 -8.05
N ALA A 78 14.21 3.88 -8.77
CA ALA A 78 13.25 3.37 -9.74
C ALA A 78 11.92 2.98 -9.09
N CYS A 79 11.96 2.27 -7.97
CA CYS A 79 10.77 1.91 -7.19
C CYS A 79 10.03 3.15 -6.66
N LEU A 80 10.75 4.13 -6.12
CA LEU A 80 10.17 5.38 -5.64
C LEU A 80 9.56 6.22 -6.77
N ALA A 81 10.25 6.31 -7.91
CA ALA A 81 9.75 6.99 -9.10
C ALA A 81 8.44 6.37 -9.60
N HIS A 82 8.36 5.03 -9.62
CA HIS A 82 7.13 4.32 -9.96
C HIS A 82 5.98 4.65 -8.98
N SER A 83 6.26 4.64 -7.67
CA SER A 83 5.26 5.03 -6.66
C SER A 83 4.73 6.45 -6.86
N ARG A 84 5.62 7.41 -7.15
CA ARG A 84 5.27 8.81 -7.40
C ARG A 84 4.49 8.99 -8.70
N ASN A 85 4.80 8.21 -9.73
CA ASN A 85 4.04 8.20 -10.97
C ASN A 85 2.60 7.75 -10.75
N ILE A 86 2.41 6.63 -10.04
CA ILE A 86 1.05 6.10 -9.74
C ILE A 86 0.24 7.09 -8.91
N THR A 87 0.87 7.72 -7.90
CA THR A 87 0.14 8.54 -6.91
C THR A 87 -0.08 9.97 -7.39
N ASN A 88 0.95 10.58 -7.98
CA ASN A 88 1.00 12.01 -8.29
C ASN A 88 1.15 12.31 -9.79
N GLN A 89 1.21 11.29 -10.65
CA GLN A 89 1.50 11.44 -12.09
C GLN A 89 2.85 12.13 -12.36
N GLU A 90 3.77 12.05 -11.40
CA GLU A 90 5.13 12.56 -11.54
C GLU A 90 5.97 11.59 -12.39
N SER A 91 6.71 12.12 -13.36
CA SER A 91 7.58 11.32 -14.23
C SER A 91 9.04 11.65 -13.97
N TYR A 92 9.84 10.60 -13.74
CA TYR A 92 11.27 10.70 -13.47
C TYR A 92 12.05 9.79 -14.41
N ARG A 93 13.14 10.31 -14.97
CA ARG A 93 14.11 9.50 -15.71
C ARG A 93 15.21 9.05 -14.76
N ILE A 94 15.25 7.76 -14.45
CA ILE A 94 16.33 7.17 -13.64
C ILE A 94 17.50 6.80 -14.56
N GLY A 95 18.48 7.69 -14.65
CA GLY A 95 19.68 7.48 -15.47
C GLY A 95 20.51 6.29 -14.98
N MET A 96 21.17 5.61 -15.92
CA MET A 96 21.99 4.39 -15.73
C MET A 96 21.21 3.13 -15.32
N LEU A 97 19.88 3.21 -15.16
CA LEU A 97 19.08 2.03 -14.78
C LEU A 97 19.25 0.84 -15.75
N PRO A 98 19.25 1.01 -17.09
CA PRO A 98 19.47 -0.12 -18.00
C PRO A 98 20.80 -0.84 -17.77
N ALA A 99 21.88 -0.09 -17.57
CA ALA A 99 23.21 -0.66 -17.29
C ALA A 99 23.24 -1.39 -15.94
N VAL A 100 22.52 -0.88 -14.93
CA VAL A 100 22.38 -1.57 -13.63
C VAL A 100 21.66 -2.91 -13.79
N LEU A 101 20.61 -2.96 -14.60
CA LEU A 101 19.86 -4.21 -14.84
C LEU A 101 20.70 -5.23 -15.62
N GLU A 102 21.46 -4.77 -16.62
CA GLU A 102 22.40 -5.59 -17.38
C GLU A 102 23.51 -6.16 -16.49
N GLU A 103 24.06 -5.34 -15.59
CA GLU A 103 25.08 -5.74 -14.62
C GLU A 103 24.57 -6.86 -13.69
N ILE A 104 23.34 -6.75 -13.18
CA ILE A 104 22.72 -7.79 -12.34
C ILE A 104 22.49 -9.07 -13.13
N ALA A 105 22.06 -8.97 -14.38
CA ALA A 105 21.85 -10.13 -15.24
C ALA A 105 23.17 -10.85 -15.57
N GLY A 106 24.26 -10.10 -15.78
CA GLY A 106 25.60 -10.64 -16.00
C GLY A 106 26.25 -11.23 -14.75
N HIS A 107 25.92 -10.71 -13.57
CA HIS A 107 26.52 -11.11 -12.29
C HIS A 107 25.45 -11.41 -11.21
N PRO A 108 24.77 -12.58 -11.26
CA PRO A 108 23.74 -12.94 -10.30
C PRO A 108 24.19 -12.97 -8.83
N ALA A 109 25.49 -13.06 -8.56
CA ALA A 109 26.05 -12.95 -7.21
C ALA A 109 25.72 -11.62 -6.52
N LEU A 110 25.42 -10.56 -7.28
CA LEU A 110 24.94 -9.28 -6.74
C LEU A 110 23.63 -9.41 -5.96
N LEU A 111 22.81 -10.41 -6.27
CA LEU A 111 21.57 -10.71 -5.53
C LEU A 111 21.82 -11.33 -4.15
N GLN A 112 23.08 -11.63 -3.78
CA GLN A 112 23.43 -11.97 -2.40
C GLN A 112 23.52 -10.73 -1.50
N VAL A 113 23.56 -9.52 -2.08
CA VAL A 113 23.54 -8.26 -1.32
C VAL A 113 22.07 -7.92 -1.00
N PRO A 114 21.67 -7.88 0.29
CA PRO A 114 20.25 -7.78 0.66
C PRO A 114 19.50 -6.59 0.07
N ALA A 115 20.08 -5.38 0.06
CA ALA A 115 19.44 -4.23 -0.57
C ALA A 115 19.30 -4.36 -2.08
N ILE A 116 20.25 -5.01 -2.76
CA ILE A 116 20.11 -5.26 -4.21
C ILE A 116 18.98 -6.27 -4.43
N ALA A 117 18.97 -7.38 -3.69
CA ALA A 117 17.94 -8.41 -3.79
C ALA A 117 16.54 -7.83 -3.59
N VAL A 118 16.31 -7.14 -2.47
CA VAL A 118 14.99 -6.57 -2.12
C VAL A 118 14.52 -5.56 -3.17
N TYR A 119 15.38 -4.61 -3.57
CA TYR A 119 14.96 -3.60 -4.54
C TYR A 119 14.88 -4.13 -5.98
N TYR A 120 15.67 -5.14 -6.34
CA TYR A 120 15.60 -5.77 -7.65
C TYR A 120 14.32 -6.60 -7.78
N SER A 121 14.01 -7.47 -6.82
CA SER A 121 12.75 -8.24 -6.83
C SER A 121 11.53 -7.29 -6.76
N CYS A 122 11.63 -6.17 -6.03
CA CYS A 122 10.58 -5.15 -6.01
C CYS A 122 10.41 -4.49 -7.38
N PHE A 123 11.51 -4.15 -8.06
CA PHE A 123 11.49 -3.56 -9.38
C PHE A 123 10.86 -4.53 -10.41
N ARG A 124 11.31 -5.78 -10.43
CA ARG A 124 10.79 -6.85 -11.29
C ARG A 124 9.28 -7.07 -11.11
N ALA A 125 8.85 -7.29 -9.87
CA ALA A 125 7.44 -7.59 -9.59
C ALA A 125 6.53 -6.37 -9.81
N VAL A 126 6.92 -5.20 -9.30
CA VAL A 126 6.00 -4.06 -9.19
C VAL A 126 6.16 -3.06 -10.35
N VAL A 127 7.41 -2.76 -10.73
CA VAL A 127 7.71 -1.69 -11.70
C VAL A 127 7.62 -2.19 -13.13
N GLU A 128 8.19 -3.36 -13.43
CA GLU A 128 8.08 -3.99 -14.76
C GLU A 128 6.72 -4.68 -14.97
N GLY A 129 5.92 -4.83 -13.91
CA GLY A 129 4.65 -5.56 -13.96
C GLY A 129 4.85 -7.07 -14.10
N GLY A 130 5.86 -7.60 -13.39
CA GLY A 130 6.19 -9.01 -13.37
C GLY A 130 5.03 -9.94 -13.00
N ASN A 131 5.24 -11.22 -13.27
CA ASN A 131 4.24 -12.25 -13.05
C ASN A 131 4.13 -12.63 -11.56
N GLU A 132 3.34 -13.65 -11.26
CA GLU A 132 3.17 -14.12 -9.88
C GLU A 132 4.48 -14.67 -9.28
N ALA A 133 5.35 -15.29 -10.06
CA ALA A 133 6.64 -15.79 -9.59
C ALA A 133 7.59 -14.64 -9.18
N ASP A 134 7.64 -13.56 -9.96
CA ASP A 134 8.41 -12.36 -9.59
C ASP A 134 7.90 -11.79 -8.25
N PHE A 135 6.59 -11.79 -8.03
CA PHE A 135 5.99 -11.33 -6.77
C PHE A 135 6.27 -12.28 -5.60
N GLN A 136 6.23 -13.60 -5.80
CA GLN A 136 6.58 -14.58 -4.78
C GLN A 136 8.05 -14.44 -4.36
N GLU A 137 8.95 -14.15 -5.30
CA GLU A 137 10.35 -13.85 -5.00
C GLU A 137 10.48 -12.59 -4.13
N LEU A 138 9.79 -11.49 -4.51
CA LEU A 138 9.72 -10.28 -3.69
C LEU A 138 9.25 -10.61 -2.26
N ARG A 139 8.21 -11.43 -2.14
CA ARG A 139 7.64 -11.82 -0.84
C ARG A 139 8.67 -12.54 0.04
N GLN A 140 9.45 -13.45 -0.55
CA GLN A 140 10.49 -14.20 0.15
C GLN A 140 11.64 -13.29 0.62
N VAL A 141 12.16 -12.42 -0.26
CA VAL A 141 13.26 -11.52 0.13
C VAL A 141 12.82 -10.48 1.16
N MET A 142 11.56 -10.03 1.11
CA MET A 142 10.98 -9.18 2.16
C MET A 142 10.98 -9.90 3.51
N ASP A 143 10.48 -11.14 3.58
CA ASP A 143 10.44 -11.88 4.84
C ASP A 143 11.83 -12.16 5.41
N GLN A 144 12.77 -12.50 4.52
CA GLN A 144 14.15 -12.81 4.89
C GLN A 144 14.88 -11.59 5.44
N TYR A 145 14.75 -10.41 4.81
CA TYR A 145 15.62 -9.28 5.10
C TYR A 145 14.95 -8.12 5.84
N GLN A 146 13.63 -8.13 6.07
CA GLN A 146 12.87 -7.00 6.68
C GLN A 146 13.47 -6.41 7.96
N SER A 147 14.12 -7.19 8.82
CA SER A 147 14.72 -6.68 10.07
C SER A 147 16.01 -5.89 9.85
N GLY A 148 16.63 -6.02 8.67
CA GLY A 148 17.87 -5.33 8.27
C GLY A 148 17.62 -4.00 7.56
N PHE A 149 16.41 -3.47 7.59
CA PHE A 149 16.07 -2.19 6.95
C PHE A 149 15.45 -1.23 7.97
N PRO A 150 15.63 0.09 7.78
CA PRO A 150 14.86 1.08 8.50
C PRO A 150 13.35 0.87 8.31
N ASN A 151 12.56 1.09 9.36
CA ASN A 151 11.09 0.92 9.30
C ASN A 151 10.45 1.73 8.17
N SER A 152 10.93 2.95 7.91
CA SER A 152 10.44 3.81 6.83
C SER A 152 10.68 3.18 5.45
N GLU A 153 11.80 2.49 5.28
CA GLU A 153 12.17 1.84 4.02
C GLU A 153 11.33 0.59 3.78
N MET A 154 11.15 -0.23 4.82
CA MET A 154 10.25 -1.38 4.73
C MET A 154 8.81 -0.95 4.47
N ARG A 155 8.33 0.10 5.14
CA ARG A 155 6.99 0.65 4.87
C ARG A 155 6.79 0.93 3.39
N ASP A 156 7.73 1.62 2.75
CA ASP A 156 7.62 1.98 1.34
C ASP A 156 7.58 0.73 0.44
N ILE A 157 8.37 -0.30 0.76
CA ILE A 157 8.36 -1.60 0.06
C ILE A 157 7.02 -2.34 0.26
N TYR A 158 6.52 -2.41 1.49
CA TYR A 158 5.21 -3.00 1.79
C TYR A 158 4.09 -2.29 1.05
N LEU A 159 4.09 -0.95 1.00
CA LEU A 159 3.09 -0.19 0.27
C LEU A 159 3.13 -0.48 -1.24
N LEU A 160 4.31 -0.62 -1.83
CA LEU A 160 4.46 -1.04 -3.23
C LEU A 160 3.89 -2.44 -3.48
N ALA A 161 4.24 -3.41 -2.64
CA ALA A 161 3.74 -4.78 -2.73
C ALA A 161 2.21 -4.86 -2.53
N ILE A 162 1.68 -4.19 -1.51
CA ILE A 162 0.24 -4.10 -1.24
C ILE A 162 -0.48 -3.48 -2.44
N ASN A 163 0.03 -2.39 -3.01
CA ASN A 163 -0.57 -1.75 -4.17
C ASN A 163 -0.55 -2.65 -5.41
N TYR A 164 0.49 -3.46 -5.59
CA TYR A 164 0.52 -4.51 -6.62
C TYR A 164 -0.61 -5.53 -6.40
N CYS A 165 -0.72 -6.09 -5.19
CA CYS A 165 -1.76 -7.07 -4.86
C CYS A 165 -3.17 -6.50 -5.01
N ILE A 166 -3.40 -5.24 -4.61
CA ILE A 166 -4.71 -4.57 -4.79
C ILE A 166 -5.08 -4.49 -6.27
N ARG A 167 -4.12 -4.18 -7.16
CA ARG A 167 -4.39 -4.13 -8.60
C ARG A 167 -4.79 -5.50 -9.15
N ARG A 168 -4.09 -6.57 -8.76
CA ARG A 168 -4.42 -7.97 -9.13
C ARG A 168 -5.75 -8.43 -8.51
N ALA A 169 -6.03 -8.06 -7.27
CA ALA A 169 -7.31 -8.37 -6.62
C ALA A 169 -8.50 -7.69 -7.33
N ASN A 170 -8.28 -6.51 -7.90
CA ASN A 170 -9.29 -5.77 -8.67
C ASN A 170 -9.49 -6.31 -10.10
N THR A 171 -8.57 -7.13 -10.64
CA THR A 171 -8.76 -7.86 -11.91
C THR A 171 -9.52 -9.17 -11.73
N GLY A 172 -9.98 -9.48 -10.51
CA GLY A 172 -10.75 -10.69 -10.18
C GLY A 172 -9.90 -11.85 -9.65
N GLU A 173 -8.61 -11.61 -9.38
CA GLU A 173 -7.71 -12.66 -8.88
C GLU A 173 -7.82 -12.77 -7.36
N GLU A 174 -8.79 -13.57 -6.91
CA GLU A 174 -9.12 -13.77 -5.49
C GLU A 174 -7.94 -14.12 -4.58
N PRO A 175 -6.93 -14.93 -4.99
CA PRO A 175 -5.77 -15.21 -4.11
C PRO A 175 -5.03 -13.95 -3.64
N PHE A 176 -5.02 -12.88 -4.45
CA PHE A 176 -4.40 -11.62 -4.07
C PHE A 176 -5.20 -10.85 -3.01
N VAL A 177 -6.49 -11.14 -2.80
CA VAL A 177 -7.27 -10.54 -1.71
C VAL A 177 -6.72 -10.99 -0.36
N SER A 178 -6.54 -12.31 -0.18
CA SER A 178 -5.93 -12.88 1.03
C SER A 178 -4.49 -12.42 1.22
N GLU A 179 -3.69 -12.39 0.14
CA GLU A 179 -2.31 -11.94 0.23
C GLU A 179 -2.21 -10.46 0.61
N THR A 180 -3.09 -9.61 0.07
CA THR A 180 -3.13 -8.19 0.44
C THR A 180 -3.40 -8.03 1.94
N LEU A 181 -4.36 -8.77 2.50
CA LEU A 181 -4.67 -8.69 3.93
C LEU A 181 -3.52 -9.23 4.79
N ALA A 182 -2.84 -10.30 4.34
CA ALA A 182 -1.68 -10.85 5.03
C ALA A 182 -0.52 -9.84 5.10
N LEU A 183 -0.22 -9.15 3.99
CA LEU A 183 0.77 -8.06 3.98
C LEU A 183 0.40 -6.92 4.91
N TYR A 184 -0.87 -6.50 4.93
CA TYR A 184 -1.33 -5.49 5.89
C TYR A 184 -1.11 -5.94 7.34
N ARG A 185 -1.48 -7.18 7.69
CA ARG A 185 -1.28 -7.74 9.04
C ARG A 185 0.18 -7.69 9.46
N GLN A 186 1.06 -8.28 8.66
CA GLN A 186 2.49 -8.30 8.95
C GLN A 186 3.06 -6.89 9.11
N SER A 187 2.65 -5.97 8.24
CA SER A 187 3.13 -4.60 8.27
C SER A 187 2.59 -3.81 9.48
N LEU A 188 1.39 -4.13 9.98
CA LEU A 188 0.85 -3.60 11.24
C LEU A 188 1.57 -4.15 12.46
N ASP A 189 1.79 -5.48 12.51
CA ASP A 189 2.46 -6.16 13.62
C ASP A 189 3.89 -5.65 13.82
N ARG A 190 4.55 -5.28 12.73
CA ARG A 190 5.89 -4.67 12.73
C ARG A 190 5.88 -3.16 12.92
N GLY A 191 4.72 -2.52 12.88
CA GLY A 191 4.57 -1.08 13.01
C GLY A 191 5.01 -0.26 11.80
N TYR A 192 5.18 -0.88 10.62
CA TYR A 192 5.64 -0.20 9.40
C TYR A 192 4.57 0.72 8.82
N LEU A 193 3.28 0.35 8.90
CA LEU A 193 2.17 1.14 8.31
C LEU A 193 1.79 2.40 9.07
N LEU A 194 2.46 2.70 10.18
CA LEU A 194 2.18 3.86 10.99
C LEU A 194 3.18 4.97 10.65
N GLU A 195 2.67 6.09 10.15
CA GLU A 195 3.44 7.33 9.99
C GLU A 195 3.26 8.15 11.26
N ASP A 196 4.32 8.36 12.05
CA ASP A 196 4.25 9.07 13.33
C ASP A 196 3.15 8.52 14.28
N GLY A 197 2.95 7.19 14.25
CA GLY A 197 1.91 6.51 15.03
C GLY A 197 0.50 6.62 14.46
N VAL A 198 0.32 7.17 13.25
CA VAL A 198 -0.97 7.36 12.58
C VAL A 198 -1.09 6.45 11.36
N ILE A 199 -2.27 5.85 11.18
CA ILE A 199 -2.61 5.06 9.99
C ILE A 199 -3.40 5.93 9.00
N PRO A 200 -3.00 5.98 7.71
CA PRO A 200 -3.78 6.68 6.69
C PRO A 200 -5.22 6.16 6.60
N GLU A 201 -6.19 7.06 6.41
CA GLU A 201 -7.61 6.69 6.37
C GLU A 201 -7.96 5.75 5.21
N SER A 202 -7.23 5.87 4.10
CA SER A 202 -7.32 4.98 2.95
C SER A 202 -6.87 3.56 3.30
N THR A 203 -5.72 3.42 3.96
CA THR A 203 -5.17 2.15 4.45
C THR A 203 -6.15 1.47 5.39
N PHE A 204 -6.67 2.21 6.39
CA PHE A 204 -7.66 1.66 7.33
C PHE A 204 -8.94 1.18 6.62
N GLY A 205 -9.48 1.98 5.70
CA GLY A 205 -10.65 1.61 4.91
C GLY A 205 -10.43 0.38 4.02
N ASN A 206 -9.24 0.24 3.43
CA ASN A 206 -8.86 -0.91 2.61
C ASN A 206 -8.78 -2.19 3.44
N ILE A 207 -8.13 -2.14 4.60
CA ILE A 207 -8.00 -3.27 5.53
C ILE A 207 -9.38 -3.80 5.92
N ILE A 208 -10.29 -2.91 6.33
CA ILE A 208 -11.67 -3.29 6.66
C ILE A 208 -12.36 -3.94 5.46
N SER A 209 -12.26 -3.33 4.29
CA SER A 209 -12.95 -3.84 3.10
C SER A 209 -12.44 -5.23 2.69
N LEU A 210 -11.14 -5.47 2.79
CA LEU A 210 -10.52 -6.79 2.55
C LEU A 210 -10.96 -7.83 3.59
N ALA A 211 -10.92 -7.48 4.89
CA ALA A 211 -11.35 -8.39 5.94
C ALA A 211 -12.84 -8.76 5.83
N LEU A 212 -13.69 -7.81 5.43
CA LEU A 212 -15.11 -8.09 5.17
C LEU A 212 -15.31 -9.00 3.95
N ARG A 213 -14.54 -8.80 2.86
CA ARG A 213 -14.57 -9.67 1.66
C ARG A 213 -14.16 -11.10 2.01
N LEU A 214 -13.16 -11.26 2.88
CA LEU A 214 -12.70 -12.56 3.38
C LEU A 214 -13.55 -13.11 4.53
N LYS A 215 -14.60 -12.40 4.94
CA LYS A 215 -15.51 -12.76 6.05
C LYS A 215 -14.80 -12.93 7.40
N GLU A 216 -13.65 -12.28 7.58
CA GLU A 216 -12.88 -12.27 8.82
C GLU A 216 -13.42 -11.22 9.81
N TYR A 217 -14.69 -11.39 10.21
CA TYR A 217 -15.42 -10.37 10.96
C TYR A 217 -14.87 -10.10 12.36
N SER A 218 -14.45 -11.15 13.09
CA SER A 218 -13.86 -10.98 14.43
C SER A 218 -12.60 -10.13 14.36
N TRP A 219 -11.71 -10.47 13.42
CA TRP A 219 -10.47 -9.73 13.23
C TRP A 219 -10.73 -8.29 12.78
N ALA A 220 -11.70 -8.06 11.88
CA ALA A 220 -12.07 -6.70 11.47
C ALA A 220 -12.59 -5.86 12.65
N GLU A 221 -13.32 -6.47 13.58
CA GLU A 221 -13.79 -5.83 14.81
C GLU A 221 -12.61 -5.44 15.71
N ASP A 222 -11.73 -6.39 16.02
CA ASP A 222 -10.54 -6.18 16.85
C ASP A 222 -9.61 -5.11 16.25
N PHE A 223 -9.37 -5.18 14.94
CA PHE A 223 -8.59 -4.19 14.20
C PHE A 223 -9.25 -2.80 14.31
N THR A 224 -10.57 -2.72 14.14
CA THR A 224 -11.30 -1.45 14.20
C THR A 224 -11.15 -0.81 15.58
N GLU A 225 -11.39 -1.56 16.65
CA GLU A 225 -11.29 -1.09 18.03
C GLU A 225 -9.84 -0.69 18.39
N HIS A 226 -8.85 -1.48 17.95
CA HIS A 226 -7.46 -1.21 18.30
C HIS A 226 -6.87 0.00 17.54
N PHE A 227 -7.19 0.14 16.26
CA PHE A 227 -6.51 1.09 15.37
C PHE A 227 -7.30 2.37 15.07
N HIS A 228 -8.61 2.44 15.37
CA HIS A 228 -9.34 3.70 15.18
C HIS A 228 -8.77 4.90 15.96
N PRO A 229 -8.16 4.76 17.17
CA PRO A 229 -7.54 5.90 17.86
C PRO A 229 -6.31 6.43 17.12
N ARG A 230 -5.69 5.57 16.30
CA ARG A 230 -4.52 5.88 15.46
C ARG A 230 -4.90 6.45 14.09
N LEU A 231 -6.18 6.71 13.82
CA LEU A 231 -6.57 7.49 12.65
C LEU A 231 -6.27 8.99 12.85
N PRO A 232 -6.14 9.77 11.75
CA PRO A 232 -6.06 11.21 11.87
C PRO A 232 -7.33 11.74 12.57
N PRO A 233 -7.23 12.77 13.43
CA PRO A 233 -8.34 13.21 14.29
C PRO A 233 -9.67 13.44 13.56
N ALA A 234 -9.62 14.01 12.35
CA ALA A 234 -10.80 14.27 11.53
C ALA A 234 -11.52 13.00 11.03
N PHE A 235 -10.84 11.86 11.02
CA PHE A 235 -11.34 10.57 10.52
C PHE A 235 -11.67 9.57 11.61
N ARG A 236 -11.14 9.72 12.84
CA ARG A 236 -11.33 8.77 13.95
C ARG A 236 -12.79 8.34 14.12
N GLN A 237 -13.67 9.27 14.48
CA GLN A 237 -15.08 8.95 14.74
C GLN A 237 -15.85 8.55 13.47
N PRO A 238 -15.79 9.31 12.36
CA PRO A 238 -16.66 9.01 11.22
C PRO A 238 -16.25 7.74 10.47
N LEU A 239 -14.95 7.44 10.37
CA LEU A 239 -14.47 6.22 9.74
C LEU A 239 -14.70 5.00 10.66
N TYR A 240 -14.51 5.14 11.97
CA TYR A 240 -14.88 4.09 12.93
C TYR A 240 -16.36 3.70 12.78
N LEU A 241 -17.27 4.68 12.83
CA LEU A 241 -18.72 4.43 12.72
C LEU A 241 -19.10 3.83 11.36
N LEU A 242 -18.48 4.28 10.28
CA LEU A 242 -18.68 3.70 8.96
C LEU A 242 -18.21 2.24 8.91
N SER A 243 -17.02 1.95 9.46
CA SER A 243 -16.47 0.59 9.52
C SER A 243 -17.34 -0.34 10.36
N ILE A 244 -17.80 0.09 11.53
CA ILE A 244 -18.77 -0.67 12.33
C ILE A 244 -20.08 -0.88 11.56
N GLY A 245 -20.58 0.14 10.86
CA GLY A 245 -21.76 0.02 10.00
C GLY A 245 -21.59 -1.07 8.93
N LYS A 246 -20.46 -1.06 8.21
CA LYS A 246 -20.12 -2.08 7.21
C LYS A 246 -19.98 -3.48 7.82
N LEU A 247 -19.32 -3.60 8.96
CA LEU A 247 -19.14 -4.86 9.68
C LEU A 247 -20.48 -5.46 10.11
N ARG A 248 -21.36 -4.67 10.74
CA ARG A 248 -22.68 -5.15 11.16
C ARG A 248 -23.58 -5.51 9.99
N TYR A 249 -23.50 -4.76 8.88
CA TYR A 249 -24.22 -5.11 7.67
C TYR A 249 -23.73 -6.46 7.10
N ALA A 250 -22.41 -6.66 7.00
CA ALA A 250 -21.84 -7.93 6.54
C ALA A 250 -22.18 -9.12 7.47
N GLN A 251 -22.34 -8.88 8.77
CA GLN A 251 -22.82 -9.85 9.76
C GLN A 251 -24.34 -10.09 9.73
N GLN A 252 -25.07 -9.52 8.75
CA GLN A 252 -26.54 -9.60 8.65
C GLN A 252 -27.27 -9.00 9.89
N LYS A 253 -26.72 -7.92 10.46
CA LYS A 253 -27.28 -7.17 11.60
C LYS A 253 -27.70 -5.74 11.17
N PRO A 254 -28.74 -5.59 10.33
CA PRO A 254 -29.08 -4.31 9.69
C PRO A 254 -29.46 -3.21 10.67
N THR A 255 -30.21 -3.51 11.75
CA THR A 255 -30.57 -2.51 12.77
C THR A 255 -29.35 -1.94 13.48
N ALA A 256 -28.37 -2.79 13.80
CA ALA A 256 -27.12 -2.35 14.42
C ALA A 256 -26.28 -1.51 13.44
N ALA A 257 -26.25 -1.91 12.16
CA ALA A 257 -25.61 -1.13 11.10
C ALA A 257 -26.22 0.27 10.99
N LEU A 258 -27.56 0.39 10.88
CA LEU A 258 -28.25 1.68 10.80
C LEU A 258 -27.96 2.59 11.99
N ARG A 259 -27.91 2.05 13.22
CA ARG A 259 -27.56 2.83 14.42
C ARG A 259 -26.17 3.44 14.36
N ALA A 260 -25.19 2.71 13.80
CA ALA A 260 -23.84 3.24 13.60
C ALA A 260 -23.82 4.28 12.48
N LEU A 261 -24.43 3.96 11.34
CA LEU A 261 -24.46 4.81 10.15
C LEU A 261 -25.18 6.15 10.37
N ALA A 262 -26.23 6.17 11.20
CA ALA A 262 -26.94 7.39 11.56
C ALA A 262 -26.06 8.42 12.28
N LYS A 263 -25.00 7.97 12.97
CA LYS A 263 -24.06 8.82 13.71
C LYS A 263 -22.86 9.29 12.87
N VAL A 264 -22.76 8.87 11.61
CA VAL A 264 -21.63 9.23 10.73
C VAL A 264 -21.76 10.70 10.30
N GLU A 265 -21.09 11.57 11.05
CA GLU A 265 -20.94 13.00 10.71
C GLU A 265 -19.55 13.25 10.11
N ALA A 266 -19.48 13.37 8.77
CA ALA A 266 -18.21 13.51 8.07
C ALA A 266 -18.16 14.77 7.20
N LYS A 267 -17.07 15.54 7.33
CA LYS A 267 -16.72 16.59 6.36
C LYS A 267 -16.25 15.99 5.02
N ALA A 268 -15.58 14.84 5.09
CA ALA A 268 -15.08 14.13 3.91
C ALA A 268 -16.26 13.49 3.13
N PRO A 269 -16.49 13.87 1.85
CA PRO A 269 -17.66 13.41 1.11
C PRO A 269 -17.76 11.88 0.96
N PHE A 270 -16.61 11.18 0.85
CA PHE A 270 -16.60 9.73 0.65
C PHE A 270 -17.13 8.94 1.87
N LEU A 271 -16.92 9.43 3.09
CA LEU A 271 -17.45 8.80 4.30
C LEU A 271 -18.96 8.98 4.39
N TYR A 272 -19.42 10.21 4.15
CA TYR A 272 -20.85 10.52 4.12
C TYR A 272 -21.55 9.68 3.06
N LEU A 273 -21.08 9.72 1.82
CA LEU A 273 -21.69 8.98 0.71
C LEU A 273 -21.61 7.46 0.92
N GLY A 274 -20.50 6.96 1.45
CA GLY A 274 -20.36 5.54 1.81
C GLY A 274 -21.39 5.09 2.86
N ALA A 275 -21.64 5.92 3.88
CA ALA A 275 -22.67 5.60 4.88
C ALA A 275 -24.07 5.60 4.26
N LYS A 276 -24.37 6.58 3.40
CA LYS A 276 -25.67 6.70 2.73
C LYS A 276 -25.94 5.58 1.72
N ILE A 277 -24.93 5.13 0.98
CA ILE A 277 -25.05 3.93 0.12
C ILE A 277 -25.48 2.73 0.97
N LEU A 278 -24.83 2.52 2.12
CA LEU A 278 -25.15 1.37 2.96
C LEU A 278 -26.55 1.46 3.57
N GLN A 279 -26.99 2.68 3.95
CA GLN A 279 -28.37 2.91 4.39
C GLN A 279 -29.39 2.62 3.28
N VAL A 280 -29.10 3.02 2.02
CA VAL A 280 -29.95 2.70 0.85
C VAL A 280 -30.12 1.19 0.69
N LYS A 281 -29.01 0.44 0.77
CA LYS A 281 -29.06 -1.03 0.66
C LYS A 281 -29.94 -1.65 1.75
N ILE A 282 -29.73 -1.22 3.00
CA ILE A 282 -30.51 -1.74 4.14
C ILE A 282 -32.00 -1.40 4.01
N PHE A 283 -32.36 -0.16 3.63
CA PHE A 283 -33.77 0.21 3.47
C PHE A 283 -34.44 -0.53 2.33
N TYR A 284 -33.73 -0.76 1.23
CA TYR A 284 -34.23 -1.58 0.13
C TYR A 284 -34.52 -3.02 0.58
N GLU A 285 -33.55 -3.67 1.23
CA GLU A 285 -33.70 -5.04 1.74
C GLU A 285 -34.79 -5.18 2.81
N ALA A 286 -35.04 -4.11 3.59
CA ALA A 286 -36.09 -4.07 4.59
C ALA A 286 -37.49 -3.74 4.04
N GLY A 287 -37.61 -3.35 2.76
CA GLY A 287 -38.87 -2.90 2.18
C GLY A 287 -39.35 -1.52 2.67
N GLU A 288 -38.44 -0.71 3.21
CA GLU A 288 -38.73 0.62 3.78
C GLU A 288 -38.76 1.71 2.69
N THR A 289 -39.76 1.63 1.81
CA THR A 289 -39.85 2.43 0.57
C THR A 289 -39.83 3.94 0.82
N ASP A 290 -40.60 4.44 1.78
CA ASP A 290 -40.68 5.89 2.07
C ASP A 290 -39.33 6.44 2.55
N ALA A 291 -38.65 5.69 3.43
CA ALA A 291 -37.34 6.04 3.94
C ALA A 291 -36.27 6.01 2.82
N LEU A 292 -36.34 5.00 1.96
CA LEU A 292 -35.48 4.84 0.80
C LEU A 292 -35.63 6.00 -0.19
N GLU A 293 -36.86 6.35 -0.56
CA GLU A 293 -37.14 7.44 -1.51
C GLU A 293 -36.65 8.78 -0.98
N SER A 294 -36.96 9.09 0.29
CA SER A 294 -36.47 10.29 0.98
C SER A 294 -34.94 10.35 1.00
N LEU A 295 -34.28 9.22 1.28
CA LEU A 295 -32.83 9.13 1.30
C LEU A 295 -32.22 9.37 -0.09
N LEU A 296 -32.77 8.76 -1.14
CA LEU A 296 -32.31 8.95 -2.53
C LEU A 296 -32.51 10.39 -3.01
N ALA A 297 -33.61 11.05 -2.62
CA ALA A 297 -33.83 12.46 -2.91
C ALA A 297 -32.78 13.35 -2.21
N SER A 298 -32.50 13.09 -0.92
CA SER A 298 -31.49 13.82 -0.15
C SER A 298 -30.07 13.65 -0.72
N LEU A 299 -29.75 12.42 -1.17
CA LEU A 299 -28.48 12.08 -1.82
C LEU A 299 -28.33 12.84 -3.15
N GLN A 300 -29.38 12.87 -3.97
CA GLN A 300 -29.38 13.63 -5.22
C GLN A 300 -29.12 15.12 -4.98
N ALA A 301 -29.79 15.70 -3.98
CA ALA A 301 -29.60 17.10 -3.60
C ALA A 301 -28.18 17.37 -3.07
N TYR A 302 -27.62 16.44 -2.29
CA TYR A 302 -26.23 16.52 -1.83
C TYR A 302 -25.24 16.50 -3.00
N LEU A 303 -25.37 15.54 -3.94
CA LEU A 303 -24.49 15.46 -5.10
C LEU A 303 -24.54 16.72 -5.95
N ARG A 304 -25.74 17.31 -6.17
CA ARG A 304 -25.89 18.58 -6.90
C ARG A 304 -25.09 19.71 -6.27
N ARG A 305 -25.12 19.85 -4.94
CA ARG A 305 -24.43 20.91 -4.19
C ARG A 305 -22.91 20.71 -4.13
N GLN A 306 -22.44 19.46 -4.13
CA GLN A 306 -21.02 19.20 -3.88
C GLN A 306 -20.18 19.36 -5.15
N LYS A 307 -19.27 20.35 -5.17
CA LYS A 307 -18.49 20.71 -6.38
C LYS A 307 -17.22 19.88 -6.56
N LYS A 308 -16.64 19.34 -5.49
CA LYS A 308 -15.32 18.67 -5.48
C LYS A 308 -15.41 17.14 -5.32
N LEU A 309 -16.19 16.47 -6.18
CA LEU A 309 -16.30 15.00 -6.17
C LEU A 309 -15.46 14.30 -7.25
N GLY A 310 -14.96 15.04 -8.25
CA GLY A 310 -14.18 14.49 -9.35
C GLY A 310 -14.91 13.33 -10.06
N TYR A 311 -14.15 12.30 -10.42
CA TYR A 311 -14.67 11.10 -11.10
C TYR A 311 -15.72 10.33 -10.30
N ARG A 312 -15.70 10.42 -8.95
CA ARG A 312 -16.63 9.68 -8.08
C ARG A 312 -18.08 10.13 -8.24
N ARG A 313 -18.32 11.35 -8.75
CA ARG A 313 -19.68 11.87 -8.96
C ARG A 313 -20.52 10.95 -9.86
N ALA A 314 -19.93 10.51 -10.97
CA ALA A 314 -20.60 9.64 -11.93
C ALA A 314 -21.01 8.31 -11.28
N HIS A 315 -20.13 7.73 -10.46
CA HIS A 315 -20.41 6.50 -9.73
C HIS A 315 -21.63 6.62 -8.80
N TYR A 316 -21.70 7.69 -8.00
CA TYR A 316 -22.85 7.91 -7.10
C TYR A 316 -24.15 8.25 -7.86
N GLN A 317 -24.07 8.92 -9.01
CA GLN A 317 -25.23 9.17 -9.86
C GLN A 317 -25.79 7.88 -10.46
N LEU A 318 -24.92 6.98 -10.91
CA LEU A 318 -25.30 5.65 -11.39
C LEU A 318 -25.95 4.86 -10.27
N PHE A 319 -25.36 4.84 -9.07
CA PHE A 319 -25.95 4.18 -7.90
C PHE A 319 -27.38 4.66 -7.63
N ILE A 320 -27.62 5.98 -7.55
CA ILE A 320 -28.96 6.53 -7.31
C ILE A 320 -29.92 6.16 -8.45
N THR A 321 -29.47 6.22 -9.70
CA THR A 321 -30.28 5.88 -10.87
C THR A 321 -30.71 4.42 -10.84
N PHE A 322 -29.77 3.50 -10.60
CA PHE A 322 -30.08 2.09 -10.50
C PHE A 322 -30.94 1.79 -9.28
N SER A 323 -30.72 2.42 -8.12
CA SER A 323 -31.59 2.26 -6.94
C SER A 323 -33.02 2.66 -7.24
N ARG A 324 -33.27 3.78 -7.93
CA ARG A 324 -34.62 4.20 -8.31
C ARG A 324 -35.27 3.22 -9.28
N ARG A 325 -34.53 2.76 -10.30
CA ARG A 325 -35.04 1.77 -11.25
C ARG A 325 -35.40 0.46 -10.55
N LEU A 326 -34.54 0.01 -9.64
CA LEU A 326 -34.76 -1.18 -8.83
C LEU A 326 -36.00 -1.05 -7.92
N MET A 327 -36.24 0.14 -7.36
CA MET A 327 -37.41 0.40 -6.51
C MET A 327 -38.74 0.44 -7.29
N HIS A 328 -38.72 0.88 -8.55
CA HIS A 328 -39.92 0.99 -9.39
C HIS A 328 -40.17 -0.25 -10.28
N LEU A 329 -39.35 -1.29 -10.13
CA LEU A 329 -39.52 -2.54 -10.86
C LEU A 329 -40.77 -3.27 -10.35
N ALA A 330 -41.73 -3.53 -11.25
CA ALA A 330 -42.93 -4.27 -10.89
C ALA A 330 -42.58 -5.75 -10.59
N PRO A 331 -43.30 -6.44 -9.67
CA PRO A 331 -42.99 -7.81 -9.27
C PRO A 331 -42.90 -8.86 -10.39
N TYR A 332 -43.42 -8.55 -11.59
CA TYR A 332 -43.45 -9.44 -12.75
C TYR A 332 -42.92 -8.80 -14.05
N ASP A 333 -42.19 -7.67 -13.96
CA ASP A 333 -41.59 -7.03 -15.13
C ASP A 333 -40.27 -7.69 -15.53
N GLU A 334 -40.37 -8.87 -16.14
CA GLU A 334 -39.22 -9.65 -16.63
C GLU A 334 -38.37 -8.89 -17.66
N ASN A 335 -39.01 -8.07 -18.49
CA ASN A 335 -38.32 -7.27 -19.50
C ASN A 335 -37.54 -6.13 -18.85
N GLY A 336 -38.15 -5.40 -17.92
CA GLY A 336 -37.49 -4.36 -17.13
C GLY A 336 -36.34 -4.91 -16.29
N ARG A 337 -36.50 -6.12 -15.72
CA ARG A 337 -35.47 -6.80 -14.93
C ARG A 337 -34.27 -7.13 -15.80
N LYS A 338 -34.47 -7.75 -16.97
CA LYS A 338 -33.41 -8.04 -17.94
C LYS A 338 -32.73 -6.78 -18.46
N ALA A 339 -33.51 -5.72 -18.75
CA ALA A 339 -32.96 -4.44 -19.19
C ALA A 339 -32.04 -3.82 -18.11
N LEU A 340 -32.47 -3.81 -16.85
CA LEU A 340 -31.64 -3.29 -15.76
C LEU A 340 -30.40 -4.16 -15.52
N GLN A 341 -30.51 -5.49 -15.58
CA GLN A 341 -29.36 -6.39 -15.50
C GLN A 341 -28.33 -6.09 -16.60
N ASN A 342 -28.77 -5.94 -17.85
CA ASN A 342 -27.90 -5.61 -18.99
C ASN A 342 -27.20 -4.26 -18.81
N ASP A 343 -27.92 -3.23 -18.35
CA ASP A 343 -27.34 -1.91 -18.11
C ASP A 343 -26.29 -1.93 -16.99
N ILE A 344 -26.53 -2.71 -15.93
CA ILE A 344 -25.57 -2.90 -14.84
C ILE A 344 -24.31 -3.61 -15.36
N HIS A 345 -24.46 -4.68 -16.15
CA HIS A 345 -23.33 -5.40 -16.74
C HIS A 345 -22.53 -4.55 -17.74
N ALA A 346 -23.21 -3.69 -18.50
CA ALA A 346 -22.56 -2.78 -19.45
C ALA A 346 -21.80 -1.64 -18.76
N THR A 347 -22.09 -1.36 -17.48
CA THR A 347 -21.46 -0.28 -16.73
C THR A 347 -20.12 -0.72 -16.12
N MET A 348 -19.05 -0.56 -16.90
CA MET A 348 -17.69 -0.91 -16.47
C MET A 348 -17.27 -0.14 -15.19
N GLY A 349 -16.76 -0.87 -14.20
CA GLY A 349 -16.23 -0.29 -12.96
C GLY A 349 -17.29 0.15 -11.93
N PHE A 350 -18.54 -0.31 -12.06
CA PHE A 350 -19.57 -0.05 -11.06
C PHE A 350 -19.37 -0.92 -9.81
N GLN A 351 -18.80 -0.34 -8.77
CA GLN A 351 -18.45 -1.03 -7.51
C GLN A 351 -19.60 -1.82 -6.86
N GLU A 352 -20.86 -1.40 -7.01
CA GLU A 352 -22.01 -2.04 -6.36
C GLU A 352 -22.76 -3.03 -7.26
N GLN A 353 -22.17 -3.40 -8.39
CA GLN A 353 -22.73 -4.31 -9.37
C GLN A 353 -23.23 -5.62 -8.74
N GLU A 354 -22.39 -6.27 -7.93
CA GLU A 354 -22.74 -7.55 -7.33
C GLU A 354 -24.02 -7.47 -6.47
N TRP A 355 -24.13 -6.42 -5.65
CA TRP A 355 -25.29 -6.24 -4.79
C TRP A 355 -26.57 -6.03 -5.60
N PHE A 356 -26.55 -5.17 -6.64
CA PHE A 356 -27.72 -4.96 -7.49
C PHE A 356 -28.15 -6.22 -8.24
N LEU A 357 -27.19 -6.99 -8.75
CA LEU A 357 -27.48 -8.25 -9.43
C LEU A 357 -28.08 -9.28 -8.48
N GLN A 358 -27.70 -9.29 -7.20
CA GLN A 358 -28.32 -10.15 -6.19
C GLN A 358 -29.80 -9.77 -5.95
N GLN A 359 -30.14 -8.48 -5.93
CA GLN A 359 -31.53 -8.02 -5.75
C GLN A 359 -32.44 -8.31 -6.96
N LEU A 360 -31.85 -8.54 -8.14
CA LEU A 360 -32.58 -8.83 -9.38
C LEU A 360 -32.76 -10.34 -9.63
N ARG A 361 -32.38 -11.21 -8.68
CA ARG A 361 -32.52 -12.67 -8.81
C ARG A 361 -33.94 -13.15 -8.59
#